data_AF-A0A0W0Z9Y1-F1
#
_entry.id   AF-A0A0W0Z9Y1-F1
#
_cell.length_a   1.000
_cell.length_b   1.000
_cell.length_c   1.000
_cell.angle_alpha   90.00
_cell.angle_beta   90.00
_cell.angle_gamma   90.00
#
_symmetry.space_group_name_H-M   'P 1'
#
loop_
_entity.id
_entity.type
_entity.pdbx_description
1 polymer ?
#
loop_
_entity_poly.entity_id
_entity_poly.type
_entity_poly.pdbx_seq_one_letter_code
_entity_poly.pdbx_strand_id
1 'polypeptide(L)'
;MVDFLLFLLVVAIGYLFGSFSSAIIVSRVFSLPDPRVGGSKNPGATNVLRLAGKKYAVLVLIADVLKGVIPVAIARLFDVSPLTLGFVCFAAVMGHIYPVFFGFKGGKGVATAIGALFCLNLILGGMVIATWLVVANYSRYSSLASMTAITLAPVYSAFTIGQVDIIVPLFFIAVFILFQHRNNITRLIDGEEPKILFRQGSENSIADQLTQPETKILTSDEVQEENPGEKPQPQRHKKTVRKKTTGKKTAEPKKPQTAKDVNPKE
;
A
#
# COMPACT_ATOMS: atom_id res chain seq x y z
N MET A 1 -15.37 -37.24 -6.13
CA MET A 1 -14.22 -36.92 -7.01
C MET A 1 -14.46 -35.61 -7.76
N VAL A 2 -15.62 -35.44 -8.43
CA VAL A 2 -15.97 -34.21 -9.15
C VAL A 2 -15.98 -32.98 -8.23
N ASP A 3 -16.62 -33.07 -7.05
CA ASP A 3 -16.69 -31.94 -6.11
C ASP A 3 -15.30 -31.47 -5.63
N PHE A 4 -14.39 -32.41 -5.42
CA PHE A 4 -13.02 -32.10 -5.04
C PHE A 4 -12.25 -31.42 -6.17
N LEU A 5 -12.40 -31.90 -7.41
CA LEU A 5 -11.78 -31.27 -8.57
C LEU A 5 -12.35 -29.86 -8.81
N LEU A 6 -13.66 -29.70 -8.66
CA LEU A 6 -14.34 -28.41 -8.76
C LEU A 6 -13.85 -27.46 -7.68
N PHE A 7 -13.73 -27.92 -6.43
CA PHE A 7 -13.13 -27.17 -5.32
C PHE A 7 -11.74 -26.64 -5.70
N LEU A 8 -10.85 -27.51 -6.16
CA LEU A 8 -9.50 -27.10 -6.56
C LEU A 8 -9.52 -26.08 -7.69
N LEU A 9 -10.38 -26.28 -8.69
CA LEU A 9 -10.52 -25.40 -9.84
C LEU A 9 -10.96 -23.99 -9.43
N VAL A 10 -12.06 -23.86 -8.67
CA VAL A 10 -12.60 -22.54 -8.29
C VAL A 10 -11.67 -21.81 -7.32
N VAL A 11 -11.00 -22.52 -6.42
CA VAL A 11 -9.99 -21.96 -5.51
C VAL A 11 -8.78 -21.46 -6.30
N ALA A 12 -8.30 -22.23 -7.29
CA ALA A 12 -7.23 -21.80 -8.18
C ALA A 12 -7.62 -20.55 -8.98
N ILE A 13 -8.84 -20.51 -9.54
CA ILE A 13 -9.38 -19.32 -10.21
C ILE A 13 -9.38 -18.12 -9.26
N GLY A 14 -9.85 -18.28 -8.02
CA GLY A 14 -9.79 -17.24 -6.99
C GLY A 14 -8.39 -16.66 -6.82
N TYR A 15 -7.39 -17.52 -6.64
CA TYR A 15 -6.00 -17.12 -6.50
C TYR A 15 -5.45 -16.38 -7.73
N LEU A 16 -5.74 -16.87 -8.94
CA LEU A 16 -5.27 -16.25 -10.19
C LEU A 16 -5.90 -14.87 -10.42
N PHE A 17 -7.20 -14.70 -10.16
CA PHE A 17 -7.85 -13.39 -10.22
C PHE A 17 -7.25 -12.43 -9.19
N GLY A 18 -7.06 -12.88 -7.95
CA GLY A 18 -6.38 -12.10 -6.91
C GLY A 18 -4.98 -11.64 -7.30
N SER A 19 -4.26 -12.48 -8.06
CA SER A 19 -2.87 -12.29 -8.45
C SER A 19 -2.63 -11.16 -9.46
N PHE A 20 -3.68 -10.56 -10.03
CA PHE A 20 -3.53 -9.33 -10.80
C PHE A 20 -3.24 -8.15 -9.86
N SER A 21 -2.04 -7.58 -9.97
CA SER A 21 -1.64 -6.40 -9.20
C SER A 21 -2.17 -5.13 -9.87
N SER A 22 -3.40 -4.74 -9.51
CA SER A 22 -4.10 -3.57 -10.04
C SER A 22 -3.25 -2.29 -9.96
N ALA A 23 -2.54 -2.07 -8.85
CA ALA A 23 -1.68 -0.91 -8.69
C ALA A 23 -0.51 -0.87 -9.69
N ILE A 24 0.14 -2.01 -9.93
CA ILE A 24 1.26 -2.10 -10.90
C ILE A 24 0.72 -1.96 -12.32
N ILE A 25 -0.40 -2.59 -12.63
CA ILE A 25 -1.05 -2.52 -13.95
C ILE A 25 -1.44 -1.07 -14.25
N VAL A 26 -2.15 -0.40 -13.33
CA VAL A 26 -2.55 1.01 -13.49
C VAL A 26 -1.33 1.91 -13.62
N SER A 27 -0.30 1.74 -12.79
CA SER A 27 0.91 2.55 -12.92
C SER A 27 1.59 2.38 -14.28
N ARG A 28 1.64 1.16 -14.84
CA ARG A 28 2.23 0.93 -16.16
C ARG A 28 1.38 1.52 -17.29
N VAL A 29 0.07 1.28 -17.27
CA VAL A 29 -0.84 1.75 -18.34
C VAL A 29 -0.87 3.27 -18.44
N PHE A 30 -0.80 3.96 -17.29
CA PHE A 30 -0.86 5.43 -17.23
C PHE A 30 0.52 6.10 -17.07
N SER A 31 1.62 5.36 -17.22
CA SER A 31 3.00 5.87 -17.09
C SER A 31 3.26 6.61 -15.76
N LEU A 32 2.74 6.07 -14.65
CA LEU A 32 2.88 6.60 -13.29
C LEU A 32 4.07 5.95 -12.56
N PRO A 33 4.56 6.54 -11.46
CA PRO A 33 5.60 5.91 -10.63
C PRO A 33 5.24 4.49 -10.16
N ASP A 34 6.24 3.61 -10.08
CA ASP A 34 6.05 2.24 -9.58
C ASP A 34 5.72 2.27 -8.07
N PRO A 35 4.56 1.74 -7.65
CA PRO A 35 4.11 1.80 -6.26
C PRO A 35 4.93 0.89 -5.32
N ARG A 36 5.84 0.07 -5.85
CA ARG A 36 6.77 -0.75 -5.06
C ARG A 36 8.03 0.04 -4.65
N VAL A 37 8.32 1.15 -5.34
CA VAL A 37 9.52 1.96 -5.09
C VAL A 37 9.15 3.25 -4.35
N GLY A 38 8.03 3.87 -4.71
CA GLY A 38 7.57 5.13 -4.13
C GLY A 38 6.65 4.98 -2.90
N GLY A 39 6.59 6.04 -2.09
CA GLY A 39 5.64 6.19 -0.99
C GLY A 39 5.82 5.11 0.09
N SER A 40 4.75 4.39 0.42
CA SER A 40 4.80 3.29 1.41
C SER A 40 5.34 1.98 0.85
N LYS A 41 5.78 1.95 -0.43
CA LYS A 41 6.29 0.75 -1.12
C LYS A 41 5.32 -0.44 -1.15
N ASN A 42 4.03 -0.15 -1.00
CA ASN A 42 2.96 -1.14 -1.01
C ASN A 42 2.12 -0.93 -2.27
N PRO A 43 1.93 -1.95 -3.13
CA PRO A 43 1.17 -1.83 -4.38
C PRO A 43 -0.35 -1.89 -4.11
N GLY A 44 -0.87 -0.86 -3.43
CA GLY A 44 -2.30 -0.71 -3.16
C GLY A 44 -2.81 0.71 -3.36
N ALA A 45 -4.14 0.87 -3.38
CA ALA A 45 -4.82 2.13 -3.69
C ALA A 45 -4.35 3.32 -2.83
N THR A 46 -4.12 3.13 -1.52
CA THR A 46 -3.64 4.20 -0.62
C THR A 46 -2.26 4.72 -1.02
N ASN A 47 -1.36 3.86 -1.52
CA ASN A 47 -0.05 4.31 -1.96
C ASN A 47 -0.15 5.04 -3.30
N VAL A 48 -0.98 4.53 -4.21
CA VAL A 48 -1.27 5.19 -5.50
C VAL A 48 -1.91 6.56 -5.27
N LEU A 49 -2.76 6.72 -4.26
CA LEU A 49 -3.30 8.03 -3.86
C LEU A 49 -2.18 9.04 -3.55
N ARG A 50 -1.15 8.61 -2.83
CA ARG A 50 0.00 9.46 -2.47
C ARG A 50 0.91 9.76 -3.66
N LEU A 51 1.05 8.81 -4.59
CA LEU A 51 1.99 8.93 -5.71
C LEU A 51 1.42 9.59 -6.96
N ALA A 52 0.13 9.37 -7.24
CA ALA A 52 -0.49 9.75 -8.51
C ALA A 52 -1.86 10.43 -8.34
N GLY A 53 -2.41 10.48 -7.12
CA GLY A 53 -3.65 11.20 -6.83
C GLY A 53 -4.93 10.35 -6.92
N LYS A 54 -6.06 11.01 -6.62
CA LYS A 54 -7.36 10.36 -6.33
C LYS A 54 -7.91 9.55 -7.50
N LYS A 55 -7.79 10.06 -8.73
CA LYS A 55 -8.32 9.40 -9.93
C LYS A 55 -7.79 7.97 -10.08
N TYR A 56 -6.46 7.81 -10.01
CA TYR A 56 -5.82 6.49 -10.18
C TYR A 56 -5.98 5.60 -8.94
N ALA A 57 -6.01 6.18 -7.74
CA ALA A 57 -6.30 5.44 -6.52
C ALA A 57 -7.68 4.78 -6.56
N VAL A 58 -8.70 5.50 -7.04
CA VAL A 58 -10.06 4.97 -7.21
C VAL A 58 -10.08 3.83 -8.24
N LEU A 59 -9.37 3.95 -9.36
CA LEU A 59 -9.29 2.88 -10.36
C LEU A 59 -8.67 1.61 -9.77
N VAL A 60 -7.57 1.75 -9.02
CA VAL A 60 -6.92 0.63 -8.32
C VAL A 60 -7.85 0.01 -7.28
N LEU A 61 -8.57 0.84 -6.52
CA LEU A 61 -9.53 0.36 -5.52
C LEU A 61 -10.65 -0.46 -6.16
N ILE A 62 -11.25 0.03 -7.24
CA ILE A 62 -12.31 -0.68 -7.98
C ILE A 62 -11.78 -2.02 -8.50
N ALA A 63 -10.62 -2.02 -9.15
CA ALA A 63 -10.02 -3.24 -9.68
C ALA A 63 -9.68 -4.26 -8.55
N ASP A 64 -9.16 -3.78 -7.41
CA ASP A 64 -8.86 -4.64 -6.26
C ASP A 64 -10.12 -5.20 -5.59
N VAL A 65 -11.24 -4.47 -5.60
CA VAL A 65 -12.56 -4.98 -5.17
C VAL A 65 -13.05 -6.04 -6.16
N LEU A 66 -13.02 -5.73 -7.47
CA LEU A 66 -13.54 -6.61 -8.51
C LEU A 66 -12.82 -7.95 -8.57
N LYS A 67 -11.50 -8.00 -8.35
CA LYS A 67 -10.80 -9.28 -8.30
C LYS A 67 -11.15 -10.14 -7.08
N GLY A 68 -11.79 -9.58 -6.06
CA GLY A 68 -12.43 -10.33 -4.98
C GLY A 68 -13.86 -10.75 -5.35
N VAL A 69 -14.63 -9.87 -5.98
CA VAL A 69 -16.03 -10.12 -6.38
C VAL A 69 -16.14 -11.19 -7.45
N ILE A 70 -15.41 -11.04 -8.57
CA ILE A 70 -15.56 -11.85 -9.77
C ILE A 70 -15.36 -13.35 -9.49
N PRO A 71 -14.27 -13.82 -8.85
CA PRO A 71 -14.09 -15.25 -8.64
C PRO A 71 -15.14 -15.85 -7.69
N VAL A 72 -15.60 -15.09 -6.68
CA VAL A 72 -16.67 -15.54 -5.77
C VAL A 72 -18.00 -15.63 -6.51
N ALA A 73 -18.32 -14.67 -7.37
CA ALA A 73 -19.51 -14.69 -8.21
C ALA A 73 -19.47 -15.89 -9.17
N ILE A 74 -18.34 -16.15 -9.82
CA ILE A 74 -18.14 -17.32 -10.69
C ILE A 74 -18.34 -18.61 -9.90
N ALA A 75 -17.71 -18.76 -8.73
CA ALA A 75 -17.84 -19.96 -7.91
C ALA A 75 -19.29 -20.26 -7.50
N ARG A 76 -20.11 -19.22 -7.27
CA ARG A 76 -21.54 -19.39 -6.99
C ARG A 76 -22.34 -19.96 -8.15
N LEU A 77 -21.96 -19.66 -9.39
CA LEU A 77 -22.65 -20.21 -10.56
C LEU A 77 -22.50 -21.74 -10.65
N PHE A 78 -21.51 -22.31 -9.95
CA PHE A 78 -21.28 -23.75 -9.86
C PHE A 78 -21.93 -24.40 -8.63
N ASP A 79 -22.74 -23.67 -7.86
CA ASP A 79 -23.46 -24.15 -6.66
C ASP A 79 -22.55 -24.89 -5.64
N VAL A 80 -21.33 -24.38 -5.47
CA VAL A 80 -20.35 -24.99 -4.56
C VAL A 80 -20.71 -24.75 -3.10
N SER A 81 -20.20 -25.62 -2.23
CA SER A 81 -20.45 -25.51 -0.78
C SER A 81 -20.00 -24.15 -0.20
N PRO A 82 -20.64 -23.67 0.86
CA PRO A 82 -20.25 -22.41 1.51
C PRO A 82 -18.79 -22.40 2.01
N LEU A 83 -18.29 -23.54 2.47
CA LEU A 83 -16.86 -23.73 2.77
C LEU A 83 -15.98 -23.43 1.55
N THR A 84 -16.36 -23.93 0.38
CA THR A 84 -15.65 -23.69 -0.89
C THR A 84 -15.68 -22.21 -1.24
N LEU A 85 -16.83 -21.53 -1.13
CA LEU A 85 -16.91 -20.07 -1.35
C LEU A 85 -16.00 -19.29 -0.40
N GLY A 86 -15.93 -19.70 0.87
CA GLY A 86 -14.99 -19.13 1.84
C GLY A 86 -13.54 -19.30 1.39
N PHE A 87 -13.16 -20.48 0.93
CA PHE A 87 -11.81 -20.72 0.39
C PHE A 87 -11.53 -19.96 -0.92
N VAL A 88 -12.52 -19.71 -1.77
CA VAL A 88 -12.37 -18.83 -2.94
C VAL A 88 -12.11 -17.39 -2.50
N CYS A 89 -12.81 -16.89 -1.49
CA CYS A 89 -12.54 -15.57 -0.90
C CYS A 89 -11.10 -15.49 -0.37
N PHE A 90 -10.69 -16.52 0.39
CA PHE A 90 -9.33 -16.62 0.91
C PHE A 90 -8.30 -16.64 -0.22
N ALA A 91 -8.50 -17.46 -1.24
CA ALA A 91 -7.61 -17.56 -2.38
C ALA A 91 -7.45 -16.24 -3.13
N ALA A 92 -8.54 -15.50 -3.37
CA ALA A 92 -8.49 -14.17 -3.99
C ALA A 92 -7.66 -13.17 -3.17
N VAL A 93 -7.81 -13.18 -1.83
CA VAL A 93 -7.00 -12.35 -0.94
C VAL A 93 -5.53 -12.79 -0.97
N MET A 94 -5.27 -14.08 -0.95
CA MET A 94 -3.90 -14.63 -1.02
C MET A 94 -3.24 -14.33 -2.36
N GLY A 95 -3.98 -14.34 -3.46
CA GLY A 95 -3.49 -13.87 -4.76
C GLY A 95 -3.11 -12.40 -4.71
N HIS A 96 -3.88 -11.55 -4.02
CA HIS A 96 -3.52 -10.14 -3.85
C HIS A 96 -2.24 -9.96 -3.03
N ILE A 97 -2.06 -10.73 -1.96
CA ILE A 97 -0.91 -10.61 -1.04
C ILE A 97 0.35 -11.22 -1.66
N TYR A 98 0.21 -12.38 -2.30
CA TYR A 98 1.27 -13.15 -2.94
C TYR A 98 0.95 -13.40 -4.42
N PRO A 99 0.96 -12.36 -5.26
CA PRO A 99 0.57 -12.46 -6.66
C PRO A 99 1.62 -13.23 -7.49
N VAL A 100 1.23 -14.36 -8.06
CA VAL A 100 2.14 -15.21 -8.87
C VAL A 100 2.74 -14.44 -10.06
N PHE A 101 1.96 -13.56 -10.70
CA PHE A 101 2.40 -12.80 -11.87
C PHE A 101 3.34 -11.63 -11.53
N PHE A 102 3.52 -11.31 -10.24
CA PHE A 102 4.30 -10.15 -9.79
C PHE A 102 5.34 -10.52 -8.73
N GLY A 103 5.89 -11.74 -8.83
CA GLY A 103 6.98 -12.22 -7.99
C GLY A 103 6.60 -12.40 -6.51
N PHE A 104 5.32 -12.71 -6.25
CA PHE A 104 4.76 -12.94 -4.91
C PHE A 104 4.93 -11.76 -3.94
N LYS A 105 5.06 -10.53 -4.48
CA LYS A 105 5.17 -9.29 -3.71
C LYS A 105 3.97 -8.40 -3.98
N GLY A 106 2.91 -8.62 -3.21
CA GLY A 106 1.63 -7.96 -3.39
C GLY A 106 1.32 -6.89 -2.35
N GLY A 107 0.02 -6.63 -2.19
CA GLY A 107 -0.49 -5.61 -1.28
C GLY A 107 -1.06 -6.19 0.01
N LYS A 108 -1.91 -5.41 0.68
CA LYS A 108 -2.49 -5.76 2.00
C LYS A 108 -3.76 -6.60 1.97
N GLY A 109 -4.42 -6.73 0.83
CA GLY A 109 -5.60 -7.60 0.67
C GLY A 109 -6.93 -7.02 1.14
N VAL A 110 -6.96 -5.85 1.80
CA VAL A 110 -8.20 -5.29 2.40
C VAL A 110 -9.31 -5.05 1.36
N ALA A 111 -9.01 -4.36 0.26
CA ALA A 111 -10.02 -4.06 -0.77
C ALA A 111 -10.53 -5.34 -1.45
N THR A 112 -9.64 -6.31 -1.69
CA THR A 112 -9.99 -7.63 -2.23
C THR A 112 -10.83 -8.44 -1.26
N ALA A 113 -10.54 -8.40 0.03
CA ALA A 113 -11.37 -9.02 1.06
C ALA A 113 -12.74 -8.36 1.13
N ILE A 114 -12.84 -7.02 1.10
CA ILE A 114 -14.13 -6.32 1.07
C ILE A 114 -14.97 -6.77 -0.13
N GLY A 115 -14.38 -6.80 -1.33
CA GLY A 115 -15.08 -7.27 -2.53
C GLY A 115 -15.55 -8.72 -2.43
N ALA A 116 -14.66 -9.62 -1.98
CA ALA A 116 -14.98 -11.03 -1.80
C ALA A 116 -16.08 -11.25 -0.75
N LEU A 117 -15.99 -10.59 0.41
CA LEU A 117 -16.97 -10.71 1.49
C LEU A 117 -18.32 -10.09 1.14
N PHE A 118 -18.33 -8.95 0.44
CA PHE A 118 -19.56 -8.32 -0.05
C PHE A 118 -20.23 -9.19 -1.10
N CYS A 119 -19.45 -9.81 -1.99
CA CYS A 119 -19.97 -10.81 -2.88
C CYS A 119 -20.54 -11.97 -2.05
N LEU A 120 -19.76 -12.56 -1.14
CA LEU A 120 -20.11 -13.73 -0.31
C LEU A 120 -21.40 -13.58 0.51
N ASN A 121 -21.65 -12.40 1.07
CA ASN A 121 -22.93 -12.04 1.69
C ASN A 121 -23.02 -10.51 1.78
N LEU A 122 -24.08 -9.93 1.23
CA LEU A 122 -24.24 -8.48 1.17
C LEU A 122 -24.24 -7.82 2.56
N ILE A 123 -24.87 -8.46 3.55
CA ILE A 123 -24.94 -7.95 4.93
C ILE A 123 -23.56 -8.02 5.58
N LEU A 124 -22.84 -9.13 5.40
CA LEU A 124 -21.47 -9.29 5.90
C LEU A 124 -20.53 -8.21 5.34
N GLY A 125 -20.48 -8.05 4.02
CA GLY A 125 -19.65 -7.00 3.41
C GLY A 125 -20.08 -5.59 3.83
N GLY A 126 -21.39 -5.36 3.95
CA GLY A 126 -21.96 -4.12 4.46
C GLY A 126 -21.47 -3.78 5.88
N MET A 127 -21.49 -4.75 6.80
CA MET A 127 -20.98 -4.57 8.16
C MET A 127 -19.46 -4.31 8.18
N VAL A 128 -18.67 -5.00 7.36
CA VAL A 128 -17.22 -4.75 7.25
C VAL A 128 -16.96 -3.32 6.77
N ILE A 129 -17.67 -2.85 5.74
CA ILE A 129 -17.55 -1.47 5.24
C ILE A 129 -18.02 -0.47 6.30
N ALA A 130 -19.14 -0.72 6.96
CA ALA A 130 -19.67 0.16 8.02
C ALA A 130 -18.68 0.31 9.17
N THR A 131 -18.12 -0.80 9.67
CA THR A 131 -17.09 -0.79 10.72
C THR A 131 -15.85 -0.03 10.27
N TRP A 132 -15.42 -0.24 9.03
CA TRP A 132 -14.30 0.53 8.49
C TRP A 132 -14.59 2.03 8.51
N LEU A 133 -15.76 2.46 8.03
CA LEU A 133 -16.15 3.88 7.99
C LEU A 133 -16.25 4.49 9.39
N VAL A 134 -16.87 3.78 10.34
CA VAL A 134 -16.97 4.20 11.74
C VAL A 134 -15.59 4.39 12.34
N VAL A 135 -14.73 3.37 12.30
CA VAL A 135 -13.39 3.45 12.89
C VAL A 135 -12.53 4.50 12.20
N ALA A 136 -12.59 4.61 10.87
CA ALA A 136 -11.84 5.62 10.11
C ALA A 136 -12.31 7.04 10.44
N ASN A 137 -13.60 7.25 10.68
CA ASN A 137 -14.14 8.55 11.04
C ASN A 137 -13.67 9.02 12.42
N TYR A 138 -13.70 8.13 13.44
CA TYR A 138 -13.28 8.48 14.80
C TYR A 138 -11.76 8.52 14.99
N SER A 139 -11.04 7.50 14.49
CA SER A 139 -9.59 7.40 14.71
C SER A 139 -8.75 8.19 13.70
N ARG A 140 -9.31 8.48 12.52
CA ARG A 140 -8.59 9.01 11.35
C ARG A 140 -7.47 8.11 10.82
N TYR A 141 -7.36 6.85 11.26
CA TYR A 141 -6.35 5.91 10.74
C TYR A 141 -6.99 4.87 9.80
N SER A 142 -6.53 4.84 8.55
CA SER A 142 -7.00 3.84 7.57
C SER A 142 -6.58 2.41 7.94
N SER A 143 -5.39 2.25 8.50
CA SER A 143 -4.85 0.94 8.91
C SER A 143 -5.63 0.36 10.08
N LEU A 144 -5.89 1.16 11.12
CA LEU A 144 -6.71 0.73 12.26
C LEU A 144 -8.11 0.30 11.81
N ALA A 145 -8.78 1.13 11.01
CA ALA A 145 -10.09 0.80 10.46
C ALA A 145 -10.10 -0.52 9.68
N SER A 146 -9.08 -0.75 8.85
CA SER A 146 -8.93 -1.99 8.08
C SER A 146 -8.73 -3.21 8.96
N MET A 147 -7.86 -3.12 9.97
CA MET A 147 -7.58 -4.22 10.89
C MET A 147 -8.80 -4.56 11.74
N THR A 148 -9.50 -3.56 12.28
CA THR A 148 -10.73 -3.78 13.07
C THR A 148 -11.82 -4.41 12.22
N ALA A 149 -12.10 -3.86 11.04
CA ALA A 149 -13.17 -4.35 10.16
C ALA A 149 -12.95 -5.80 9.73
N ILE A 150 -11.74 -6.15 9.32
CA ILE A 150 -11.40 -7.51 8.88
C ILE A 150 -11.37 -8.50 10.05
N THR A 151 -10.91 -8.09 11.24
CA THR A 151 -10.90 -8.95 12.44
C THR A 151 -12.32 -9.34 12.86
N LEU A 152 -13.31 -8.46 12.66
CA LEU A 152 -14.71 -8.74 12.98
C LEU A 152 -15.44 -9.55 11.90
N ALA A 153 -14.87 -9.73 10.71
CA ALA A 153 -15.52 -10.45 9.62
C ALA A 153 -15.92 -11.91 9.97
N PRO A 154 -15.10 -12.73 10.65
CA PRO A 154 -15.52 -14.07 11.08
C PRO A 154 -16.69 -14.02 12.08
N VAL A 155 -16.67 -13.07 13.02
CA VAL A 155 -17.74 -12.86 14.01
C VAL A 155 -19.04 -12.47 13.31
N TYR A 156 -18.99 -11.52 12.39
CA TYR A 156 -20.12 -11.13 11.55
C TYR A 156 -20.68 -12.27 10.72
N SER A 157 -19.82 -13.14 10.19
CA SER A 157 -20.25 -14.30 9.40
C SER A 157 -21.04 -15.30 10.26
N ALA A 158 -20.68 -15.46 11.54
CA ALA A 158 -21.42 -16.31 12.47
C ALA A 158 -22.86 -15.84 12.66
N PHE A 159 -23.09 -14.51 12.74
CA PHE A 159 -24.44 -13.94 12.92
C PHE A 159 -25.27 -13.86 11.63
N THR A 160 -24.62 -13.77 10.46
CA THR A 160 -25.33 -13.53 9.18
C THR A 160 -25.52 -14.76 8.33
N ILE A 161 -24.52 -15.65 8.29
CA ILE A 161 -24.53 -16.85 7.46
C ILE A 161 -24.92 -18.06 8.33
N GLY A 162 -24.54 -18.06 9.61
CA GLY A 162 -24.88 -19.12 10.56
C GLY A 162 -24.18 -20.46 10.28
N GLN A 163 -23.19 -20.48 9.38
CA GLN A 163 -22.45 -21.68 9.01
C GLN A 163 -21.01 -21.60 9.51
N VAL A 164 -20.67 -22.50 10.44
CA VAL A 164 -19.37 -22.52 11.13
C VAL A 164 -18.22 -22.76 10.15
N ASP A 165 -18.45 -23.53 9.10
CA ASP A 165 -17.44 -23.88 8.09
C ASP A 165 -16.84 -22.64 7.41
N ILE A 166 -17.62 -21.57 7.23
CA ILE A 166 -17.16 -20.33 6.59
C ILE A 166 -16.25 -19.50 7.48
N ILE A 167 -16.30 -19.71 8.80
CA ILE A 167 -15.52 -18.95 9.78
C ILE A 167 -14.03 -19.24 9.60
N VAL A 168 -13.66 -20.49 9.27
CA VAL A 168 -12.26 -20.91 9.12
C VAL A 168 -11.52 -20.12 8.03
N PRO A 169 -11.97 -20.08 6.76
CA PRO A 169 -11.29 -19.29 5.74
C PRO A 169 -11.30 -17.79 6.04
N LEU A 170 -12.38 -17.25 6.64
CA LEU A 170 -12.46 -15.84 7.03
C LEU A 170 -11.48 -15.50 8.16
N PHE A 171 -11.30 -16.40 9.12
CA PHE A 171 -10.30 -16.27 10.17
C PHE A 171 -8.89 -16.19 9.56
N PHE A 172 -8.56 -17.06 8.61
CA PHE A 172 -7.26 -16.99 7.93
C PHE A 172 -7.10 -15.72 7.10
N ILE A 173 -8.14 -15.23 6.40
CA ILE A 173 -8.11 -13.91 5.75
C ILE A 173 -7.69 -12.84 6.78
N ALA A 174 -8.32 -12.84 7.96
CA ALA A 174 -8.01 -11.85 8.99
C ALA A 174 -6.56 -11.95 9.49
N VAL A 175 -6.08 -13.15 9.80
CA VAL A 175 -4.71 -13.39 10.23
C VAL A 175 -3.68 -12.88 9.20
N PHE A 176 -3.85 -13.23 7.93
CA PHE A 176 -2.90 -12.80 6.88
C PHE A 176 -2.94 -11.30 6.62
N ILE A 177 -4.13 -10.67 6.64
CA ILE A 177 -4.24 -9.22 6.49
C ILE A 177 -3.61 -8.50 7.68
N LEU A 178 -3.81 -8.97 8.91
CA LEU A 178 -3.19 -8.41 10.11
C LEU A 178 -1.66 -8.53 10.05
N PHE A 179 -1.14 -9.69 9.63
CA PHE A 179 0.29 -9.89 9.42
C PHE A 179 0.87 -8.91 8.38
N GLN A 180 0.11 -8.63 7.32
CA GLN A 180 0.50 -7.67 6.30
C GLN A 180 0.43 -6.21 6.78
N HIS A 181 -0.21 -5.95 7.93
CA HIS A 181 -0.27 -4.67 8.63
C HIS A 181 0.76 -4.51 9.74
N ARG A 182 1.67 -5.47 9.99
CA ARG A 182 2.69 -5.36 11.06
C ARG A 182 3.42 -4.02 11.13
N ASN A 183 3.85 -3.47 9.99
CA ASN A 183 4.54 -2.17 9.93
C ASN A 183 3.61 -0.99 10.28
N ASN A 184 2.30 -1.12 10.03
CA ASN A 184 1.31 -0.13 10.45
C ASN A 184 1.02 -0.23 11.95
N ILE A 185 1.03 -1.44 12.50
CA ILE A 185 0.88 -1.65 13.95
C ILE A 185 2.03 -0.96 14.68
N THR A 186 3.27 -1.18 14.25
CA THR A 186 4.45 -0.48 14.78
C THR A 186 4.27 1.04 14.73
N ARG A 187 3.94 1.61 13.56
CA ARG A 187 3.69 3.05 13.44
C ARG A 187 2.50 3.57 14.25
N LEU A 188 1.47 2.76 14.51
CA LEU A 188 0.36 3.15 15.37
C LEU A 188 0.80 3.24 16.83
N ILE A 189 1.63 2.29 17.28
CA ILE A 189 2.22 2.28 18.62
C ILE A 189 3.16 3.49 18.79
N ASP A 190 3.97 3.76 17.77
CA ASP A 190 4.95 4.84 17.77
C ASP A 190 4.31 6.23 17.51
N GLY A 191 3.02 6.29 17.17
CA GLY A 191 2.32 7.55 16.86
C GLY A 191 2.67 8.16 15.49
N GLU A 192 3.33 7.41 14.61
CA GLU A 192 3.82 7.83 13.29
C GLU A 192 2.87 7.46 12.12
N GLU A 193 1.79 6.73 12.38
CA GLU A 193 0.88 6.31 11.32
C GLU A 193 0.15 7.54 10.72
N PRO A 194 0.16 7.71 9.39
CA PRO A 194 -0.45 8.89 8.76
C PRO A 194 -1.98 8.86 8.90
N LYS A 195 -2.55 10.01 9.28
CA LYS A 195 -4.00 10.22 9.35
C LYS A 195 -4.62 10.46 7.97
N ILE A 196 -5.86 10.05 7.80
CA ILE A 196 -6.69 10.34 6.63
C ILE A 196 -7.19 11.79 6.73
N LEU A 197 -7.00 12.57 5.67
CA LEU A 197 -7.58 13.89 5.52
C LEU A 197 -8.84 13.79 4.65
N PHE A 198 -10.02 14.04 5.23
CA PHE A 198 -11.29 14.01 4.51
C PHE A 198 -11.59 15.32 3.76
N ARG A 199 -10.79 16.38 3.97
CA ARG A 199 -11.01 17.71 3.40
C ARG A 199 -9.70 18.27 2.82
N GLN A 200 -9.66 18.40 1.51
CA GLN A 200 -8.94 19.51 0.85
C GLN A 200 -10.01 20.31 0.14
N GLY A 201 -10.18 21.56 0.58
CA GLY A 201 -10.95 22.53 -0.19
C GLY A 201 -10.34 22.64 -1.58
N SER A 202 -11.19 22.52 -2.59
CA SER A 202 -10.86 22.73 -3.99
C SER A 202 -10.86 24.23 -4.28
N GLU A 203 -9.98 25.00 -3.66
CA GLU A 203 -9.72 26.38 -4.06
C GLU A 203 -8.21 26.65 -3.87
N ASN A 204 -7.57 27.21 -4.91
CA ASN A 204 -6.21 27.77 -4.93
C ASN A 204 -5.03 26.84 -5.26
N SER A 205 -4.95 26.35 -6.51
CA SER A 205 -3.61 26.06 -7.08
C SER A 205 -3.45 26.22 -8.60
N ILE A 206 -4.47 26.65 -9.35
CA ILE A 206 -4.32 26.88 -10.80
C ILE A 206 -4.88 28.25 -11.23
N ALA A 207 -5.98 28.72 -10.62
CA ALA A 207 -6.57 30.01 -10.96
C ALA A 207 -5.71 31.21 -10.51
N ASP A 208 -5.06 31.14 -9.34
CA ASP A 208 -4.23 32.24 -8.81
C ASP A 208 -2.88 32.43 -9.52
N GLN A 209 -2.42 31.43 -10.28
CA GLN A 209 -1.17 31.54 -11.04
C GLN A 209 -1.37 32.20 -12.41
N LEU A 210 -2.63 32.34 -12.87
CA LEU A 210 -2.96 32.89 -14.19
C LEU A 210 -3.54 34.31 -14.13
N THR A 211 -3.71 34.90 -12.94
CA THR A 211 -4.31 36.23 -12.74
C THR A 211 -3.33 37.33 -12.33
N GLN A 212 -2.01 37.09 -12.38
CA GLN A 212 -1.05 38.19 -12.28
C GLN A 212 -0.71 38.72 -13.68
N PRO A 213 -1.09 39.97 -14.02
CA PRO A 213 -0.60 40.60 -15.24
C PRO A 213 0.85 41.05 -15.00
N GLU A 214 1.82 40.30 -15.51
CA GLU A 214 3.17 40.84 -15.74
C GLU A 214 3.09 41.84 -16.90
N THR A 215 2.93 43.12 -16.57
CA THR A 215 3.37 44.20 -17.47
C THR A 215 4.19 45.19 -16.67
N LYS A 216 5.50 44.95 -16.64
CA LYS A 216 6.49 45.98 -16.36
C LYS A 216 7.57 45.87 -17.41
N ILE A 217 7.25 46.35 -18.62
CA ILE A 217 8.27 46.65 -19.63
C ILE A 217 9.01 47.88 -19.11
N LEU A 218 10.17 47.65 -18.51
CA LEU A 218 11.13 48.68 -18.17
C LEU A 218 11.71 49.20 -19.48
N THR A 219 11.66 50.52 -19.60
CA THR A 219 12.21 51.35 -20.66
C THR A 219 13.69 51.05 -20.88
N SER A 220 14.05 50.92 -22.16
CA SER A 220 15.41 50.85 -22.67
C SER A 220 16.10 52.19 -22.49
N ASP A 221 16.79 52.39 -21.37
CA ASP A 221 17.78 53.45 -21.18
C ASP A 221 18.85 52.97 -20.19
N GLU A 222 19.72 52.08 -20.64
CA GLU A 222 21.04 51.82 -20.02
C GLU A 222 21.90 51.04 -21.02
N VAL A 223 22.32 51.72 -22.10
CA VAL A 223 23.49 51.31 -22.87
C VAL A 223 24.63 52.21 -22.41
N GLN A 224 25.43 51.71 -21.47
CA GLN A 224 26.74 52.31 -21.18
C GLN A 224 27.71 51.90 -22.29
N GLU A 225 28.29 52.89 -22.96
CA GLU A 225 29.38 52.76 -23.92
C GLU A 225 30.65 52.25 -23.22
N GLU A 226 31.12 51.06 -23.59
CA GLU A 226 32.52 50.66 -23.36
C GLU A 226 33.39 51.20 -24.51
N ASN A 227 34.33 52.09 -24.18
CA ASN A 227 35.30 52.67 -25.10
C ASN A 227 36.53 51.74 -25.25
N PRO A 228 36.98 51.38 -26.47
CA PRO A 228 38.05 50.40 -26.67
C PRO A 228 39.43 51.07 -26.69
N GLY A 229 40.30 50.75 -25.73
CA GLY A 229 41.67 51.26 -25.79
C GLY A 229 42.57 51.03 -24.59
N GLU A 230 42.79 49.78 -24.15
CA GLU A 230 44.00 49.48 -23.36
C GLU A 230 44.43 48.01 -23.45
N LYS A 231 45.64 47.78 -23.97
CA LYS A 231 46.50 46.60 -23.71
C LYS A 231 47.78 47.20 -23.09
N PRO A 232 48.48 46.58 -22.12
CA PRO A 232 48.96 45.18 -22.15
C PRO A 232 49.02 44.50 -20.73
N GLN A 233 49.23 43.21 -20.46
CA GLN A 233 50.37 42.29 -20.66
C GLN A 233 50.18 41.10 -19.66
N PRO A 234 50.87 39.94 -19.77
CA PRO A 234 50.56 38.71 -19.05
C PRO A 234 51.35 38.55 -17.72
N GLN A 235 50.71 38.04 -16.67
CA GLN A 235 51.41 37.66 -15.41
C GLN A 235 51.04 36.25 -14.88
N ARG A 236 51.98 35.33 -15.14
CA ARG A 236 52.69 34.42 -14.22
C ARG A 236 51.92 33.64 -13.13
N HIS A 237 52.02 32.32 -13.27
CA HIS A 237 52.00 31.25 -12.24
C HIS A 237 52.11 31.65 -10.75
N LYS A 238 51.18 31.13 -9.93
CA LYS A 238 51.47 30.69 -8.56
C LYS A 238 50.95 29.26 -8.32
N LYS A 239 51.89 28.36 -8.03
CA LYS A 239 51.66 27.03 -7.44
C LYS A 239 51.29 27.19 -5.96
N THR A 240 50.28 26.46 -5.48
CA THR A 240 50.12 26.23 -4.04
C THR A 240 49.72 24.78 -3.74
N VAL A 241 50.76 24.01 -3.43
CA VAL A 241 50.91 23.03 -2.32
C VAL A 241 49.71 22.20 -1.85
N ARG A 242 49.92 20.89 -1.96
CA ARG A 242 49.20 19.73 -1.39
C ARG A 242 49.38 19.64 0.14
N LYS A 243 48.34 19.24 0.89
CA LYS A 243 48.53 18.56 2.19
C LYS A 243 47.54 17.39 2.37
N LYS A 244 48.11 16.19 2.46
CA LYS A 244 47.51 14.93 2.93
C LYS A 244 47.65 14.87 4.46
N THR A 245 46.66 14.30 5.14
CA THR A 245 46.78 13.64 6.46
C THR A 245 45.64 12.61 6.55
N THR A 246 45.85 11.31 6.29
CA THR A 246 46.22 10.20 7.23
C THR A 246 45.33 10.04 8.47
N GLY A 247 44.36 9.13 8.38
CA GLY A 247 44.23 7.89 9.16
C GLY A 247 44.07 7.92 10.69
N LYS A 248 42.99 7.30 11.20
CA LYS A 248 43.03 6.52 12.44
C LYS A 248 41.93 5.44 12.49
N LYS A 249 42.37 4.19 12.65
CA LYS A 249 41.60 2.98 13.01
C LYS A 249 41.33 2.97 14.52
N THR A 250 40.16 2.48 14.93
CA THR A 250 39.82 1.86 16.24
C THR A 250 38.31 1.58 16.23
N ALA A 251 37.71 0.53 16.78
CA ALA A 251 38.03 -0.83 17.23
C ALA A 251 36.65 -1.45 17.54
N GLU A 252 36.42 -2.72 17.22
CA GLU A 252 35.17 -3.44 17.54
C GLU A 252 35.04 -3.74 19.05
N PRO A 253 33.82 -3.75 19.63
CA PRO A 253 33.58 -4.35 20.94
C PRO A 253 33.18 -5.84 20.82
N LYS A 254 33.87 -6.67 21.62
CA LYS A 254 33.64 -8.11 21.82
C LYS A 254 32.30 -8.42 22.50
N LYS A 255 31.67 -9.53 22.09
CA LYS A 255 30.54 -10.20 22.75
C LYS A 255 30.90 -10.67 24.18
N PRO A 256 29.96 -10.61 25.15
CA PRO A 256 30.13 -11.27 26.45
C PRO A 256 29.99 -12.79 26.36
N GLN A 257 30.88 -13.49 27.06
CA GLN A 257 30.90 -14.93 27.27
C GLN A 257 29.81 -15.36 28.27
N THR A 258 29.14 -16.48 27.96
CA THR A 258 28.26 -17.24 28.85
C THR A 258 29.07 -17.91 29.95
N ALA A 259 28.75 -17.62 31.22
CA ALA A 259 29.21 -18.39 32.37
C ALA A 259 28.31 -19.61 32.58
N LYS A 260 28.94 -20.78 32.72
CA LYS A 260 28.39 -22.00 33.33
C LYS A 260 28.92 -22.06 34.76
N ASP A 261 28.04 -22.37 35.72
CA ASP A 261 28.24 -23.21 36.92
C ASP A 261 26.87 -23.26 37.65
N VAL A 262 26.15 -24.40 37.77
CA VAL A 262 26.31 -25.52 38.76
C VAL A 262 25.99 -25.00 40.18
N ASN A 263 25.04 -25.46 41.02
CA ASN A 263 24.12 -26.62 41.14
C ASN A 263 23.24 -26.39 42.44
N PRO A 264 22.74 -27.40 43.19
CA PRO A 264 21.42 -28.09 43.19
C PRO A 264 20.51 -27.87 44.45
N LYS A 265 19.31 -28.53 44.44
CA LYS A 265 18.38 -28.86 45.57
C LYS A 265 17.59 -27.65 46.10
N GLU A 266 16.29 -27.70 46.41
CA GLU A 266 15.33 -28.76 46.80
C GLU A 266 13.99 -28.60 46.04
#